data_AF-A0A6B2GGT2-F1
#
_entry.id   AF-A0A6B2GGT2-F1
#
_cell.length_a   1.000
_cell.length_b   1.000
_cell.length_c   1.000
_cell.angle_alpha   90.00
_cell.angle_beta   90.00
_cell.angle_gamma   90.00
#
_symmetry.space_group_name_H-M   'P 1'
#
loop_
_entity.id
_entity.type
_entity.pdbx_description
1 polymer ?
#
loop_
_entity_poly.entity_id
_entity_poly.type
_entity_poly.pdbx_seq_one_letter_code
_entity_poly.pdbx_strand_id
1 'polypeptide(L)'
;MFKFGPAALITAAFIGPGTVTLCSIAGAQYGYVLLWTMVLSIIITIVLQNMAAKLGLITQKGLASIIKESFNTPLFKFLAIILILSAIVIGNTAYEAGNISGGALGLSAIFKVSTLNIFDYQINFQSLIIGLIAFTLLYFGNHKILEKSLIGLVILMSLAFIITMLITKPNIVQVFKGLFIPVFPRGS
;
A
#
# COMPACT_ATOMS: atom_id res chain seq x y z
N MET A 1 20.28 5.38 -20.16
CA MET A 1 19.11 4.67 -19.60
C MET A 1 19.12 4.93 -18.10
N PHE A 2 18.20 5.74 -17.57
CA PHE A 2 18.11 6.02 -16.14
C PHE A 2 17.94 4.69 -15.40
N LYS A 3 18.97 4.23 -14.69
CA LYS A 3 18.85 3.08 -13.79
C LYS A 3 18.21 3.60 -12.51
N PHE A 4 16.88 3.56 -12.48
CA PHE A 4 16.15 3.73 -11.23
C PHE A 4 16.70 2.73 -10.22
N GLY A 5 17.17 3.23 -9.08
CA GLY A 5 17.64 2.37 -7.99
C GLY A 5 16.49 1.54 -7.41
N PRO A 6 16.79 0.49 -6.63
CA PRO A 6 15.77 -0.36 -6.01
C PRO A 6 14.76 0.42 -5.17
N ALA A 7 15.15 1.59 -4.63
CA ALA A 7 14.25 2.49 -3.90
C ALA A 7 13.03 2.93 -4.73
N ALA A 8 13.20 3.25 -6.02
CA ALA A 8 12.10 3.69 -6.87
C ALA A 8 11.10 2.55 -7.15
N LEU A 9 11.61 1.32 -7.34
CA LEU A 9 10.77 0.13 -7.48
C LEU A 9 9.97 -0.13 -6.20
N ILE A 10 10.61 0.00 -5.04
CA ILE A 10 9.95 -0.12 -3.74
C ILE A 10 8.85 0.94 -3.63
N THR A 11 9.15 2.22 -3.85
CA THR A 11 8.15 3.30 -3.77
C THR A 11 6.97 3.08 -4.73
N ALA A 12 7.21 2.64 -5.95
CA ALA A 12 6.14 2.35 -6.91
C ALA A 12 5.23 1.21 -6.43
N ALA A 13 5.77 0.21 -5.71
CA ALA A 13 5.00 -0.90 -5.16
C ALA A 13 4.08 -0.49 -3.99
N PHE A 14 4.38 0.61 -3.28
CA PHE A 14 3.57 1.12 -2.16
C PHE A 14 2.36 1.96 -2.59
N ILE A 15 2.28 2.34 -3.86
CA ILE A 15 1.24 3.21 -4.40
C ILE A 15 0.23 2.34 -5.15
N GLY A 16 -0.90 2.03 -4.49
CA GLY A 16 -1.96 1.19 -5.05
C GLY A 16 -3.37 1.78 -4.90
N PRO A 17 -4.36 1.22 -5.59
CA PRO A 17 -5.77 1.62 -5.48
C PRO A 17 -6.30 1.54 -4.05
N GLY A 18 -5.79 0.60 -3.23
CA GLY A 18 -6.21 0.43 -1.83
C GLY A 18 -5.86 1.65 -0.99
N THR A 19 -4.59 2.06 -1.01
CA THR A 19 -4.11 3.26 -0.31
C THR A 19 -4.88 4.50 -0.73
N VAL A 20 -5.07 4.67 -2.03
CA VAL A 20 -5.80 5.81 -2.60
C VAL A 20 -7.25 5.87 -2.11
N THR A 21 -7.96 4.74 -2.17
CA THR A 21 -9.36 4.66 -1.75
C THR A 21 -9.49 4.94 -0.27
N LEU A 22 -8.60 4.37 0.56
CA LEU A 22 -8.58 4.61 2.00
C LEU A 22 -8.34 6.10 2.31
N CYS A 23 -7.35 6.73 1.67
CA CYS A 23 -7.07 8.16 1.85
C CYS A 23 -8.25 9.04 1.41
N SER A 24 -8.94 8.66 0.32
CA SER A 24 -10.11 9.39 -0.18
C SER A 24 -11.30 9.28 0.78
N ILE A 25 -11.58 8.08 1.30
CA ILE A 25 -12.63 7.86 2.31
C ILE A 25 -12.29 8.62 3.60
N ALA A 26 -11.05 8.53 4.07
CA ALA A 26 -10.59 9.23 5.26
C ALA A 26 -10.71 10.76 5.09
N GLY A 27 -10.34 11.31 3.93
CA GLY A 27 -10.50 12.72 3.62
C GLY A 27 -11.98 13.15 3.53
N ALA A 28 -12.84 12.31 2.97
CA ALA A 28 -14.28 12.57 2.90
C ALA A 28 -14.95 12.55 4.28
N GLN A 29 -14.54 11.63 5.17
CA GLN A 29 -15.12 11.48 6.51
C GLN A 29 -14.54 12.46 7.53
N TYR A 30 -13.23 12.68 7.50
CA TYR A 30 -12.50 13.41 8.55
C TYR A 30 -11.85 14.72 8.06
N GLY A 31 -12.04 15.09 6.78
CA GLY A 31 -11.40 16.26 6.20
C GLY A 31 -9.88 16.20 6.29
N TYR A 32 -9.26 17.29 6.74
CA TYR A 32 -7.81 17.41 6.86
C TYR A 32 -7.24 16.92 8.21
N VAL A 33 -8.08 16.41 9.12
CA VAL A 33 -7.70 16.08 10.51
C VAL A 33 -6.66 14.96 10.58
N LEU A 34 -6.68 14.01 9.64
CA LEU A 34 -5.76 12.86 9.61
C LEU A 34 -4.46 13.13 8.83
N LEU A 35 -4.22 14.36 8.36
CA LEU A 35 -3.00 14.66 7.61
C LEU A 35 -1.74 14.57 8.48
N TRP A 36 -1.80 14.99 9.75
CA TRP A 36 -0.65 14.94 10.65
C TRP A 36 -0.22 13.49 10.96
N THR A 37 -1.17 12.55 11.08
CA THR A 37 -0.86 11.12 11.31
C THR A 37 -0.19 10.52 10.07
N MET A 38 -0.61 10.95 8.87
CA MET A 38 0.05 10.56 7.62
C MET A 38 1.49 11.08 7.56
N VAL A 39 1.74 12.34 7.92
CA VAL A 39 3.10 12.90 7.98
C VAL A 39 3.99 12.11 8.94
N LEU A 40 3.48 11.83 10.15
CA LEU A 40 4.19 11.04 11.14
C LEU A 40 4.48 9.62 10.65
N SER A 41 3.51 8.97 9.99
CA SER A 41 3.69 7.66 9.37
C SER A 41 4.78 7.66 8.29
N ILE A 42 4.83 8.70 7.45
CA ILE A 42 5.88 8.88 6.44
C ILE A 42 7.26 9.00 7.09
N ILE A 43 7.40 9.82 8.13
CA ILE A 43 8.68 9.99 8.84
C ILE A 43 9.15 8.65 9.44
N ILE A 44 8.27 7.94 10.13
CA ILE A 44 8.59 6.62 10.71
C ILE A 44 9.00 5.65 9.61
N THR A 45 8.27 5.62 8.50
CA THR A 45 8.55 4.74 7.35
C THR A 45 9.93 5.05 6.75
N ILE A 46 10.28 6.33 6.57
CA ILE A 46 11.60 6.74 6.07
C ILE A 46 12.71 6.24 7.01
N VAL A 47 12.55 6.41 8.32
CA VAL A 47 13.53 5.96 9.31
C VAL A 47 13.71 4.45 9.26
N LEU A 48 12.60 3.69 9.31
CA LEU A 48 12.63 2.23 9.28
C LEU A 48 13.22 1.69 7.98
N GLN A 49 12.83 2.26 6.83
CA GLN A 49 13.34 1.83 5.53
C GLN A 49 14.83 2.15 5.37
N ASN A 50 15.29 3.29 5.87
CA ASN A 50 16.71 3.65 5.86
C ASN A 50 17.54 2.71 6.75
N MET A 51 17.04 2.34 7.93
CA MET A 51 17.69 1.37 8.80
C MET A 51 17.79 -0.01 8.13
N ALA A 52 16.70 -0.49 7.54
CA ALA A 52 16.69 -1.77 6.81
C ALA A 52 17.66 -1.75 5.61
N ALA A 53 17.68 -0.66 4.84
CA ALA A 53 18.59 -0.50 3.72
C ALA A 53 20.06 -0.48 4.16
N LYS A 54 20.40 0.29 5.21
CA LYS A 54 21.77 0.36 5.75
C LYS A 54 22.23 -0.99 6.29
N LEU A 55 21.34 -1.70 6.98
CA LEU A 55 21.62 -3.04 7.51
C LEU A 55 21.90 -4.03 6.37
N GLY A 56 21.07 -4.05 5.32
CA GLY A 56 21.31 -4.89 4.14
C GLY A 56 22.60 -4.55 3.39
N LEU A 57 22.94 -3.26 3.30
CA LEU A 57 24.16 -2.79 2.63
C LEU A 57 25.44 -3.16 3.42
N ILE A 58 25.43 -3.05 4.74
CA ILE A 58 26.59 -3.37 5.59
C ILE A 58 26.79 -4.88 5.72
N THR A 59 25.70 -5.62 5.98
CA THR A 59 25.78 -7.05 6.29
C THR A 59 25.77 -7.93 5.04
N GLN A 60 25.36 -7.40 3.88
CA GLN A 60 25.12 -8.15 2.64
C GLN A 60 24.10 -9.30 2.82
N LYS A 61 23.23 -9.19 3.84
CA LYS A 61 22.20 -10.18 4.17
C LYS A 61 20.82 -9.52 4.25
N GLY A 62 19.78 -10.29 3.99
CA GLY A 62 18.40 -9.86 4.18
C GLY A 62 18.03 -9.77 5.67
N LEU A 63 17.11 -8.87 6.02
CA LEU A 63 16.65 -8.64 7.40
C LEU A 63 16.20 -9.94 8.09
N ALA A 64 15.46 -10.80 7.39
CA ALA A 64 15.01 -12.09 7.90
C ALA A 64 16.16 -13.03 8.27
N SER A 65 17.24 -13.05 7.47
CA SER A 65 18.43 -13.86 7.75
C SER A 65 19.14 -13.37 9.00
N ILE A 66 19.24 -12.05 9.16
CA ILE A 66 19.93 -11.41 10.29
C ILE A 66 19.16 -11.66 11.59
N ILE A 67 17.82 -11.54 11.57
CA ILE A 67 16.99 -11.87 12.73
C ILE A 67 17.17 -13.34 13.12
N LYS A 68 17.16 -14.27 12.14
CA LYS A 68 17.38 -15.70 12.41
C LYS A 68 18.76 -15.98 12.99
N GLU A 69 19.80 -15.31 12.50
CA GLU A 69 21.18 -15.48 12.97
C GLU A 69 21.43 -14.84 14.35
N SER A 70 20.59 -13.89 14.77
CA SER A 70 20.72 -13.21 16.06
C SER A 70 20.38 -14.09 17.27
N PHE A 71 19.66 -15.19 17.06
CA PHE A 71 19.33 -16.15 18.11
C PHE A 71 20.29 -17.34 18.04
N ASN A 72 20.85 -17.79 19.17
CA ASN A 72 21.71 -18.99 19.21
C ASN A 72 20.94 -20.27 19.54
N THR A 73 19.83 -20.13 20.27
CA THR A 73 18.96 -21.21 20.73
C THR A 73 17.96 -21.65 19.65
N PRO A 74 17.79 -22.97 19.41
CA PRO A 74 16.94 -23.49 18.33
C PRO A 74 15.47 -23.11 18.48
N LEU A 75 14.94 -23.07 19.71
CA LEU A 75 13.55 -22.67 19.98
C LEU A 75 13.28 -21.22 19.53
N PHE A 76 14.12 -20.27 19.93
CA PHE A 76 13.95 -18.87 19.56
C PHE A 76 14.19 -18.64 18.06
N LYS A 77 15.10 -19.38 17.42
CA LYS A 77 15.22 -19.38 15.94
C LYS A 77 13.92 -19.81 15.27
N PHE A 78 13.29 -20.88 15.76
CA PHE A 78 12.04 -21.39 15.20
C PHE A 78 10.89 -20.37 15.37
N LEU A 79 10.75 -19.79 16.57
CA LEU A 79 9.76 -18.73 16.84
C LEU A 79 9.98 -17.50 15.96
N ALA A 80 11.23 -17.07 15.77
CA ALA A 80 11.56 -15.95 14.89
C ALA A 80 11.17 -16.23 13.43
N ILE A 81 11.41 -17.44 12.93
CA ILE A 81 11.02 -17.83 11.57
C ILE A 81 9.49 -17.80 11.43
N ILE A 82 8.74 -18.33 12.39
CA ILE A 82 7.28 -18.29 12.39
C ILE A 82 6.79 -16.84 12.35
N LEU A 83 7.34 -15.98 13.21
CA LEU A 83 6.96 -14.56 13.25
C LEU A 83 7.26 -13.83 11.94
N ILE A 84 8.41 -14.10 11.31
CA ILE A 84 8.76 -13.51 10.01
C ILE A 84 7.81 -13.99 8.93
N LEU A 85 7.54 -15.30 8.86
CA LEU A 85 6.65 -15.86 7.86
C LEU A 85 5.21 -15.37 8.06
N SER A 86 4.73 -15.29 9.29
CA SER A 86 3.39 -14.77 9.57
C SER A 86 3.29 -13.30 9.21
N ALA A 87 4.28 -12.48 9.54
CA ALA A 87 4.32 -11.06 9.17
C ALA A 87 4.31 -10.86 7.65
N ILE A 88 5.10 -11.64 6.90
CA ILE A 88 5.13 -11.56 5.42
C ILE A 88 3.80 -12.00 4.83
N VAL A 89 3.29 -13.17 5.23
CA VAL A 89 2.07 -13.75 4.64
C VAL A 89 0.85 -12.91 5.00
N ILE A 90 0.63 -12.63 6.28
CA ILE A 90 -0.54 -11.88 6.74
C ILE A 90 -0.44 -10.43 6.26
N GLY A 91 0.73 -9.81 6.37
CA GLY A 91 0.95 -8.43 5.95
C GLY A 91 0.71 -8.22 4.46
N ASN A 92 1.32 -9.05 3.60
CA ASN A 92 1.11 -8.96 2.16
C ASN A 92 -0.33 -9.34 1.78
N THR A 93 -0.95 -10.31 2.46
CA THR A 93 -2.35 -10.66 2.21
C THR A 93 -3.28 -9.48 2.53
N ALA A 94 -3.07 -8.81 3.67
CA ALA A 94 -3.86 -7.64 4.04
C ALA A 94 -3.63 -6.46 3.06
N TYR A 95 -2.38 -6.25 2.66
CA TYR A 95 -2.02 -5.22 1.68
C TYR A 95 -2.68 -5.45 0.32
N GLU A 96 -2.57 -6.66 -0.23
CA GLU A 96 -3.19 -7.01 -1.51
C GLU A 96 -4.71 -7.06 -1.44
N ALA A 97 -5.28 -7.52 -0.32
CA ALA A 97 -6.73 -7.42 -0.09
C ALA A 97 -7.20 -5.97 -0.18
N GLY A 98 -6.47 -5.03 0.44
CA GLY A 98 -6.73 -3.60 0.34
C GLY A 98 -6.69 -3.10 -1.10
N ASN A 99 -5.67 -3.50 -1.89
CA ASN A 99 -5.55 -3.10 -3.29
C ASN A 99 -6.68 -3.66 -4.18
N ILE A 100 -7.05 -4.92 -3.99
CA ILE A 100 -8.15 -5.55 -4.73
C ILE A 100 -9.48 -4.89 -4.36
N SER A 101 -9.74 -4.63 -3.07
CA SER A 101 -10.94 -3.93 -2.62
C SER A 101 -11.00 -2.50 -3.14
N GLY A 102 -9.88 -1.76 -3.11
CA GLY A 102 -9.78 -0.42 -3.66
C GLY A 102 -10.04 -0.39 -5.17
N GLY A 103 -9.46 -1.34 -5.92
CA GLY A 103 -9.70 -1.49 -7.36
C GLY A 103 -11.16 -1.84 -7.67
N ALA A 104 -11.77 -2.73 -6.88
CA ALA A 104 -13.19 -3.08 -7.04
C ALA A 104 -14.11 -1.87 -6.77
N LEU A 105 -13.82 -1.06 -5.74
CA LEU A 105 -14.56 0.18 -5.48
C LEU A 105 -14.43 1.18 -6.63
N GLY A 106 -13.23 1.32 -7.20
CA GLY A 106 -13.02 2.14 -8.40
C GLY A 106 -13.81 1.64 -9.61
N LEU A 107 -13.84 0.32 -9.83
CA LEU A 107 -14.61 -0.30 -10.90
C LEU A 107 -16.12 -0.13 -10.71
N SER A 108 -16.58 -0.24 -9.45
CA SER A 108 -17.97 -0.02 -9.03
C SER A 108 -18.46 1.41 -9.31
N ALA A 109 -17.57 2.39 -9.38
CA ALA A 109 -17.93 3.76 -9.72
C ALA A 109 -18.22 3.95 -11.22
N ILE A 110 -17.72 3.05 -12.08
CA ILE A 110 -17.86 3.12 -13.56
C ILE A 110 -18.92 2.13 -14.03
N PHE A 111 -18.93 0.91 -13.48
CA PHE A 111 -19.86 -0.16 -13.83
C PHE A 111 -20.81 -0.45 -12.67
N LYS A 112 -22.10 -0.65 -12.96
CA LYS A 112 -23.07 -1.09 -11.95
C LYS A 112 -22.61 -2.42 -11.33
N VAL A 113 -22.65 -2.47 -10.00
CA VAL A 113 -22.13 -3.59 -9.22
C VAL A 113 -23.07 -4.79 -9.30
N SER A 114 -22.53 -5.93 -9.71
CA SER A 114 -23.18 -7.24 -9.53
C SER A 114 -22.68 -7.84 -8.22
N THR A 115 -23.36 -7.57 -7.12
CA THR A 115 -23.11 -8.24 -5.83
C THR A 115 -23.87 -9.56 -5.79
N LEU A 116 -23.18 -10.66 -5.47
CA LEU A 116 -23.82 -11.93 -5.16
C LEU A 116 -23.97 -12.05 -3.65
N ASN A 117 -25.21 -12.06 -3.17
CA ASN A 117 -25.52 -12.36 -1.78
C ASN A 117 -25.64 -13.88 -1.66
N ILE A 118 -24.66 -14.50 -1.00
CA ILE A 118 -24.73 -15.91 -0.64
C ILE A 118 -24.97 -15.96 0.87
N PHE A 119 -26.19 -16.36 1.26
CA PHE A 119 -26.68 -16.32 2.64
C PHE A 119 -26.51 -14.91 3.25
N ASP A 120 -25.52 -14.71 4.13
CA ASP A 120 -25.20 -13.44 4.80
C ASP A 120 -23.90 -12.76 4.30
N TYR A 121 -23.19 -13.36 3.34
CA TYR A 121 -21.96 -12.82 2.80
C TYR A 121 -22.20 -12.12 1.46
N GLN A 122 -21.93 -10.81 1.42
CA GLN A 122 -21.89 -10.04 0.18
C GLN A 122 -20.53 -10.26 -0.50
N ILE A 123 -20.49 -11.12 -1.51
CA ILE A 123 -19.26 -11.32 -2.29
C ILE A 123 -19.28 -10.36 -3.46
N ASN A 124 -18.30 -9.45 -3.50
CA ASN A 124 -18.10 -8.58 -4.63
C ASN A 124 -17.43 -9.36 -5.78
N PHE A 125 -18.21 -9.68 -6.81
CA PHE A 125 -17.72 -10.43 -7.97
C PHE A 125 -16.55 -9.72 -8.68
N GLN A 126 -16.50 -8.38 -8.61
CA GLN A 126 -15.42 -7.59 -9.19
C GLN A 126 -14.08 -7.85 -8.48
N SER A 127 -14.08 -8.03 -7.16
CA SER A 127 -12.86 -8.36 -6.41
C SER A 127 -12.29 -9.72 -6.83
N LEU A 128 -13.17 -10.71 -7.07
CA LEU A 128 -12.75 -12.03 -7.57
C LEU A 128 -12.17 -11.94 -8.99
N ILE A 129 -12.81 -11.19 -9.89
CA ILE A 129 -12.31 -10.96 -11.25
C ILE A 129 -10.93 -10.29 -11.21
N ILE A 130 -10.78 -9.22 -10.43
CA ILE A 130 -9.50 -8.50 -10.32
C ILE A 130 -8.42 -9.44 -9.78
N GLY A 131 -8.73 -10.23 -8.75
CA GLY A 131 -7.81 -11.22 -8.19
C GLY A 131 -7.39 -12.30 -9.21
N LEU A 132 -8.34 -12.82 -10.00
CA LEU A 132 -8.05 -13.80 -11.05
C LEU A 132 -7.18 -13.21 -12.18
N ILE A 133 -7.49 -11.98 -12.61
CA ILE A 133 -6.68 -11.27 -13.61
C ILE A 133 -5.27 -11.04 -13.07
N ALA A 134 -5.13 -10.55 -11.84
CA ALA A 134 -3.83 -10.34 -11.22
C ALA A 134 -3.04 -11.66 -11.10
N PHE A 135 -3.68 -12.75 -10.66
CA PHE A 135 -3.06 -14.06 -10.54
C PHE A 135 -2.56 -14.59 -11.89
N THR A 136 -3.42 -14.59 -12.92
CA THR A 136 -3.06 -15.05 -14.26
C THR A 136 -1.94 -14.22 -14.88
N LEU A 137 -2.00 -12.90 -14.70
CA LEU A 137 -1.00 -11.96 -15.19
C LEU A 137 0.35 -12.11 -14.47
N LEU A 138 0.36 -12.44 -13.18
CA LEU A 138 1.58 -12.77 -12.44
C LEU A 138 2.14 -14.16 -12.79
N TYR A 139 1.27 -15.14 -13.04
CA TYR A 139 1.66 -16.52 -13.35
C TYR A 139 2.25 -16.66 -14.76
N PHE A 140 1.65 -15.99 -15.76
CA PHE A 140 2.07 -16.08 -17.16
C PHE A 140 2.82 -14.85 -17.68
N GLY A 141 2.79 -13.72 -16.95
CA GLY A 141 3.29 -12.45 -17.46
C GLY A 141 4.82 -12.38 -17.53
N ASN A 142 5.32 -11.78 -18.61
CA ASN A 142 6.73 -11.46 -18.72
C ASN A 142 7.08 -10.30 -17.77
N HIS A 143 8.00 -10.53 -16.83
CA HIS A 143 8.41 -9.56 -15.80
C HIS A 143 8.70 -8.15 -16.34
N LYS A 144 9.29 -8.03 -17.54
CA LYS A 144 9.60 -6.71 -18.14
C LYS A 144 8.36 -5.94 -18.62
N ILE A 145 7.33 -6.66 -19.08
CA ILE A 145 6.08 -6.06 -19.54
C ILE A 145 5.25 -5.63 -18.32
N LEU A 146 5.23 -6.49 -17.29
CA LEU A 146 4.58 -6.21 -16.01
C LEU A 146 5.12 -4.94 -15.36
N GLU A 147 6.45 -4.85 -15.23
CA GLU A 147 7.11 -3.68 -14.63
C GLU A 147 6.73 -2.37 -15.35
N LYS A 148 6.84 -2.33 -16.68
CA LYS A 148 6.51 -1.13 -17.46
C LYS A 148 5.03 -0.77 -17.38
N SER A 149 4.14 -1.76 -17.39
CA SER A 149 2.70 -1.55 -17.28
C SER A 149 2.32 -0.98 -15.91
N LEU A 150 2.87 -1.53 -14.82
CA LEU A 150 2.65 -1.04 -13.46
C LEU A 150 3.13 0.40 -13.28
N ILE A 151 4.33 0.72 -13.76
CA ILE A 151 4.87 2.10 -13.71
C ILE A 151 3.95 3.06 -14.46
N GLY A 152 3.48 2.67 -15.67
CA GLY A 152 2.55 3.48 -16.45
C GLY A 152 1.23 3.73 -15.71
N LEU A 153 0.68 2.71 -15.05
CA LEU A 153 -0.56 2.83 -14.28
C LEU A 153 -0.39 3.75 -13.06
N VAL A 154 0.73 3.64 -12.33
CA VAL A 154 1.05 4.52 -11.19
C VAL A 154 1.18 5.97 -11.62
N ILE A 155 1.84 6.24 -12.75
CA ILE A 155 1.96 7.60 -13.31
C ILE A 155 0.58 8.16 -13.69
N LEU A 156 -0.23 7.37 -14.39
CA LEU A 156 -1.59 7.77 -14.77
C LEU A 156 -2.44 8.13 -13.55
N MET A 157 -2.40 7.28 -12.51
CA MET A 157 -3.10 7.52 -11.26
C MET A 157 -2.61 8.79 -10.56
N SER A 158 -1.30 9.00 -10.49
CA SER A 158 -0.70 10.19 -9.88
C SER A 158 -1.14 11.47 -10.59
N LEU A 159 -1.17 11.46 -11.93
CA LEU A 159 -1.66 12.59 -12.72
C LEU A 159 -3.14 12.87 -12.46
N ALA A 160 -3.97 11.82 -12.40
CA ALA A 160 -5.39 11.97 -12.09
C ALA A 160 -5.59 12.69 -10.74
N PHE A 161 -4.86 12.29 -9.69
CA PHE A 161 -4.94 12.95 -8.38
C PHE A 161 -4.48 14.40 -8.38
N ILE A 162 -3.36 14.71 -9.04
CA ILE A 162 -2.87 16.09 -9.14
C ILE A 162 -3.92 16.96 -9.84
N ILE A 163 -4.49 16.47 -10.95
CA ILE A 163 -5.54 17.18 -11.68
C ILE A 163 -6.77 17.38 -10.79
N THR A 164 -7.23 16.34 -10.07
CA THR A 164 -8.35 16.46 -9.14
C THR A 164 -8.08 17.46 -8.02
N MET A 165 -6.87 17.49 -7.46
CA MET A 165 -6.47 18.50 -6.46
C MET A 165 -6.57 19.92 -7.02
N LEU A 166 -6.10 20.15 -8.25
CA LEU A 166 -6.15 21.46 -8.89
C LEU A 166 -7.60 21.90 -9.17
N ILE A 167 -8.46 20.97 -9.59
CA ILE A 167 -9.88 21.22 -9.86
C ILE A 167 -10.64 21.52 -8.56
N THR A 168 -10.38 20.77 -7.50
CA THR A 168 -11.09 20.90 -6.21
C THR A 168 -10.71 22.14 -5.41
N LYS A 169 -9.57 22.78 -5.73
CA LYS A 169 -9.08 24.02 -5.09
C LYS A 169 -9.12 23.94 -3.55
N PRO A 170 -8.38 23.02 -2.92
CA PRO A 170 -8.40 22.84 -1.48
C PRO A 170 -7.92 24.10 -0.76
N ASN A 171 -8.45 24.34 0.44
CA ASN A 171 -8.00 25.45 1.27
C ASN A 171 -6.58 25.14 1.80
N ILE A 172 -5.58 25.76 1.18
CA ILE A 172 -4.17 25.55 1.49
C ILE A 172 -3.87 25.80 2.97
N VAL A 173 -4.49 26.82 3.58
CA VAL A 173 -4.30 27.12 5.01
C VAL A 173 -4.79 25.98 5.89
N GLN A 174 -5.93 25.37 5.56
CA GLN A 174 -6.45 24.23 6.30
C GLN A 174 -5.61 22.97 6.09
N VAL A 175 -5.08 22.75 4.89
CA VAL A 175 -4.14 21.66 4.61
C VAL A 175 -2.89 21.80 5.48
N PHE A 176 -2.26 22.98 5.52
CA PHE A 176 -1.10 23.23 6.38
C PHE A 176 -1.40 23.05 7.86
N LYS A 177 -2.56 23.52 8.33
CA LYS A 177 -3.00 23.26 9.71
C LYS A 177 -3.15 21.76 9.97
N GLY A 178 -3.78 21.03 9.07
CA GLY A 178 -3.97 19.58 9.19
C GLY A 178 -2.66 18.78 9.17
N LEU A 179 -1.62 19.27 8.49
CA LEU A 179 -0.30 18.61 8.43
C LEU A 179 0.48 18.71 9.75
N PHE A 180 0.37 19.82 10.48
CA PHE A 180 1.25 20.12 11.63
C PHE A 180 0.54 20.19 12.98
N ILE A 181 -0.78 20.40 12.99
CA ILE A 181 -1.53 20.55 14.24
C ILE A 181 -2.26 19.22 14.50
N PRO A 182 -1.83 18.43 15.49
CA PRO A 182 -2.50 17.20 15.84
C PRO A 182 -3.88 17.52 16.44
N VAL A 183 -4.92 17.05 15.77
CA VAL A 183 -6.31 17.14 16.21
C VAL A 183 -6.91 15.75 16.14
N PHE A 184 -7.70 15.38 17.15
CA PHE A 184 -8.42 14.11 17.18
C PHE A 184 -9.79 14.25 16.51
N PRO A 185 -10.23 13.25 15.72
CA PRO A 185 -11.57 13.27 15.15
C PRO A 185 -12.65 13.23 16.23
N ARG A 186 -13.74 13.97 16.04
CA ARG A 186 -14.89 13.92 16.95
C ARG A 186 -15.60 12.57 16.79
N GLY A 187 -15.77 11.83 17.90
CA GLY A 187 -16.38 10.50 17.90
C GLY A 187 -15.41 9.32 17.73
N SER A 188 -14.11 9.56 17.94
CA SER A 188 -13.10 8.50 18.14
C SER A 188 -12.95 8.10 19.60
#